data_AF-A0ABD3ALF8-F1
#
_entry.id   AF-A0ABD3ALF8-F1
#
_cell.length_a   1.000
_cell.length_b   1.000
_cell.length_c   1.000
_cell.angle_alpha   90.00
_cell.angle_beta   90.00
_cell.angle_gamma   90.00
#
_symmetry.space_group_name_H-M   'P 1'
#
loop_
_entity.id
_entity.type
_entity.pdbx_description
1 polymer ?
#
loop_
_entity_poly.entity_id
_entity_poly.type
_entity_poly.pdbx_seq_one_letter_code
_entity_poly.pdbx_strand_id
1 'polypeptide(L)'
;MAQGHLLPMVDIARLLAQRGVIITIFTTPVNAKRFKSIVAREVVETGLQIQVIQLDFPAAEEGLPDGCECVDMLPLLDLVVKFFDATRMLQPLVEQWHKELKPSPSCILSDMCHP
;
A
#
# COMPACT_ATOMS: atom_id res chain seq x y z
N MET A 1 -6.32 3.50 3.64
CA MET A 1 -6.76 2.56 2.59
C MET A 1 -7.94 1.73 3.10
N ALA A 2 -8.90 1.40 2.24
CA ALA A 2 -10.03 0.52 2.55
C ALA A 2 -9.93 -0.77 1.71
N GLN A 3 -10.54 -1.88 2.15
CA GLN A 3 -10.46 -3.15 1.43
C GLN A 3 -10.94 -3.04 -0.03
N GLY A 4 -12.00 -2.27 -0.27
CA GLY A 4 -12.56 -2.03 -1.60
C GLY A 4 -11.61 -1.28 -2.55
N HIS A 5 -10.54 -0.68 -2.05
CA HIS A 5 -9.50 -0.01 -2.85
C HIS A 5 -8.24 -0.87 -2.94
N LEU A 6 -7.88 -1.55 -1.85
CA LEU A 6 -6.68 -2.39 -1.77
C LEU A 6 -6.69 -3.51 -2.83
N LEU A 7 -7.76 -4.32 -2.88
CA LEU A 7 -7.79 -5.47 -3.78
C LEU A 7 -7.82 -5.05 -5.26
N PRO A 8 -8.64 -4.06 -5.69
CA PRO A 8 -8.57 -3.58 -7.07
C PRO A 8 -7.21 -3.00 -7.46
N MET A 9 -6.52 -2.31 -6.55
CA MET A 9 -5.15 -1.82 -6.82
C MET A 9 -4.16 -2.97 -7.01
N VAL A 10 -4.27 -4.06 -6.24
CA VAL A 10 -3.47 -5.28 -6.45
C VAL A 10 -3.78 -5.93 -7.80
N ASP A 11 -5.04 -5.97 -8.21
CA ASP A 11 -5.41 -6.51 -9.52
C ASP A 11 -4.89 -5.67 -10.68
N ILE A 12 -4.94 -4.34 -10.57
CA ILE A 12 -4.33 -3.42 -11.55
C ILE A 12 -2.82 -3.65 -11.62
N ALA A 13 -2.14 -3.74 -10.48
CA ALA A 13 -0.71 -4.05 -10.40
C ALA A 13 -0.37 -5.36 -11.13
N ARG A 14 -1.16 -6.42 -10.91
CA ARG A 14 -0.99 -7.72 -11.58
C ARG A 14 -1.17 -7.61 -13.10
N LEU A 15 -2.23 -6.93 -13.55
CA LEU A 15 -2.50 -6.74 -14.98
C LEU A 15 -1.40 -5.95 -15.69
N LEU A 16 -0.83 -4.93 -15.04
CA LEU A 16 0.30 -4.17 -15.58
C LEU A 16 1.58 -5.01 -15.61
N ALA A 17 1.86 -5.77 -14.55
CA ALA A 17 3.01 -6.65 -14.50
C ALA A 17 2.97 -7.71 -15.61
N GLN A 18 1.79 -8.26 -15.91
CA GLN A 18 1.58 -9.21 -17.02
C GLN A 18 1.90 -8.61 -18.39
N ARG A 19 1.92 -7.28 -18.50
CA ARG A 19 2.35 -6.55 -19.71
C ARG A 19 3.83 -6.16 -19.67
N GLY A 20 4.61 -6.71 -18.73
CA GLY A 20 6.04 -6.48 -18.61
C GLY A 20 6.43 -5.24 -17.80
N VAL A 21 5.48 -4.59 -17.11
CA VAL A 21 5.77 -3.43 -16.26
C VAL A 21 6.39 -3.90 -14.93
N ILE A 22 7.44 -3.22 -14.47
CA ILE A 22 8.01 -3.43 -13.13
C ILE A 22 7.14 -2.68 -12.12
N ILE A 23 6.59 -3.39 -11.14
CA ILE A 23 5.64 -2.83 -10.18
C ILE A 23 6.22 -2.82 -8.78
N THR A 24 6.02 -1.70 -8.09
CA THR A 24 6.25 -1.55 -6.65
C THR A 24 4.93 -1.17 -5.98
N ILE A 25 4.48 -1.97 -5.02
CA ILE A 25 3.29 -1.68 -4.22
C ILE A 25 3.76 -1.19 -2.85
N PHE A 26 3.45 0.06 -2.52
CA PHE A 26 3.56 0.58 -1.16
C PHE A 26 2.29 0.25 -0.38
N THR A 27 2.45 -0.32 0.81
CA THR A 27 1.34 -0.67 1.69
C THR A 27 1.84 -0.70 3.13
N THR A 28 0.95 -0.92 4.10
CA THR A 28 1.29 -1.12 5.50
C THR A 28 1.30 -2.63 5.87
N PRO A 29 1.94 -3.05 6.97
CA PRO A 29 2.09 -4.46 7.33
C PRO A 29 0.80 -5.28 7.44
N VAL A 30 -0.25 -4.74 8.05
CA VAL A 30 -1.55 -5.41 8.20
C VAL A 30 -2.24 -5.55 6.85
N ASN A 31 -2.17 -4.52 6.00
CA ASN A 31 -2.73 -4.59 4.64
C ASN A 31 -1.96 -5.55 3.74
N ALA A 32 -0.62 -5.61 3.86
CA ALA A 32 0.21 -6.54 3.09
C ALA A 32 -0.21 -8.00 3.31
N LYS A 33 -0.51 -8.38 4.56
CA LYS A 33 -0.97 -9.74 4.90
C LYS A 33 -2.23 -10.16 4.13
N ARG A 34 -3.07 -9.21 3.69
CA ARG A 34 -4.31 -9.50 2.96
C ARG A 34 -4.08 -10.01 1.53
N PHE A 35 -2.94 -9.71 0.91
CA PHE A 35 -2.68 -10.06 -0.50
C PHE A 35 -1.31 -10.66 -0.79
N LYS A 36 -0.36 -10.61 0.17
CA LYS A 36 1.04 -11.02 -0.04
C LYS A 36 1.18 -12.45 -0.54
N SER A 37 0.36 -13.39 -0.05
CA SER A 37 0.43 -14.80 -0.50
C SER A 37 0.05 -14.95 -1.97
N ILE A 38 -0.96 -14.23 -2.44
CA ILE A 38 -1.43 -14.25 -3.82
C ILE A 38 -0.35 -13.70 -4.74
N VAL A 39 0.19 -12.51 -4.42
CA VAL A 39 1.26 -11.88 -5.21
C VAL A 39 2.53 -12.74 -5.21
N ALA A 40 2.95 -13.26 -4.06
CA ALA A 40 4.15 -14.09 -3.96
C ALA A 40 4.05 -15.35 -4.82
N ARG A 41 2.89 -16.04 -4.79
CA ARG A 41 2.65 -17.21 -5.63
C ARG A 41 2.78 -16.86 -7.12
N GLU A 42 2.16 -15.77 -7.55
CA GLU A 42 2.19 -15.39 -8.96
C GLU A 42 3.58 -14.99 -9.43
N VAL A 43 4.33 -14.23 -8.63
CA VAL A 43 5.73 -13.91 -8.92
C VAL A 43 6.54 -15.20 -9.15
N VAL A 44 6.33 -16.23 -8.33
CA VAL A 44 7.02 -17.52 -8.47
C VAL A 44 6.56 -18.30 -9.71
N GLU A 45 5.25 -18.37 -9.96
CA GLU A 45 4.68 -19.18 -11.05
C GLU A 45 4.86 -18.56 -12.44
N THR A 46 4.85 -17.23 -12.53
CA THR A 46 4.80 -16.51 -13.81
C THR A 46 6.00 -15.58 -14.05
N GLY A 47 6.86 -15.38 -13.05
CA GLY A 47 8.04 -14.52 -13.16
C GLY A 47 7.72 -13.02 -13.19
N LEU A 48 6.53 -12.62 -12.73
CA LEU A 48 6.14 -11.21 -12.69
C LEU A 48 7.06 -10.38 -11.80
N GLN A 49 7.40 -9.18 -12.24
CA GLN A 49 8.25 -8.26 -11.48
C GLN A 49 7.39 -7.36 -10.59
N ILE A 50 6.92 -7.93 -9.47
CA ILE A 50 6.14 -7.21 -8.46
C ILE A 50 6.89 -7.26 -7.13
N GLN A 51 7.21 -6.09 -6.56
CA GLN A 51 7.72 -5.98 -5.20
C GLN A 51 6.71 -5.26 -4.29
N VAL A 52 6.71 -5.64 -3.02
CA VAL A 52 5.83 -5.06 -1.99
C VAL A 52 6.70 -4.44 -0.91
N ILE A 53 6.60 -3.12 -0.74
CA ILE A 53 7.29 -2.36 0.30
C ILE A 53 6.28 -2.06 1.40
N GLN A 54 6.62 -2.47 2.63
CA GLN A 54 5.81 -2.25 3.80
C GLN A 54 6.30 -1.00 4.53
N LEU A 55 5.40 -0.04 4.75
CA LEU A 55 5.63 1.20 5.47
C LEU A 55 4.95 1.09 6.84
N ASP A 56 5.70 1.38 7.90
CA ASP A 56 5.14 1.38 9.25
C ASP A 56 4.06 2.46 9.36
N PHE A 57 2.85 2.06 9.73
CA PHE A 57 1.71 2.96 9.81
C PHE A 57 1.75 3.72 11.15
N PRO A 58 1.74 5.06 11.15
CA PRO A 58 1.90 5.86 12.37
C PRO A 58 0.56 5.98 13.12
N ALA A 59 0.04 4.84 13.58
CA ALA A 59 -1.23 4.78 14.30
C ALA A 59 -1.15 5.49 15.66
N ALA A 60 -0.08 5.24 16.41
CA ALA A 60 0.08 5.73 17.78
C ALA A 60 0.22 7.26 17.82
N GLU A 61 0.84 7.84 16.80
CA GLU A 61 1.08 9.27 16.63
C GLU A 61 -0.22 10.07 16.53
N GLU A 62 -1.29 9.46 15.98
CA GLU A 62 -2.63 10.04 15.88
C GLU A 62 -3.61 9.52 16.95
N GLY A 63 -3.12 8.68 17.87
CA GLY A 63 -3.92 8.04 18.91
C GLY A 63 -4.95 7.05 18.36
N LEU A 64 -4.63 6.39 17.24
CA LEU A 64 -5.38 5.27 16.70
C LEU A 64 -5.01 3.98 17.45
N PRO A 65 -5.94 3.02 17.58
CA PRO A 65 -5.61 1.73 18.17
C PRO A 65 -4.59 0.96 17.33
N ASP A 66 -3.70 0.22 18.00
CA ASP A 66 -2.70 -0.61 17.35
C ASP A 66 -3.32 -1.57 16.34
N GLY A 67 -2.69 -1.68 15.16
CA GLY A 67 -3.13 -2.55 14.08
C GLY A 67 -4.29 -2.01 13.23
N CYS A 68 -4.84 -0.83 13.52
CA CYS A 68 -5.87 -0.18 12.70
C CYS A 68 -5.29 0.51 11.46
N GLU A 69 -4.72 -0.27 10.53
CA GLU A 69 -4.08 0.25 9.31
C GLU A 69 -5.02 0.28 8.08
N CYS A 70 -6.29 -0.07 8.27
CA CYS A 70 -7.33 -0.03 7.25
C CYS A 70 -8.58 0.57 7.86
N VAL A 71 -9.33 1.34 7.07
CA VAL A 71 -10.53 2.06 7.54
C VAL A 71 -11.59 1.10 8.09
N ASP A 72 -11.67 -0.12 7.54
CA ASP A 72 -12.60 -1.16 7.99
C ASP A 72 -12.26 -1.77 9.37
N MET A 73 -11.07 -1.48 9.90
CA MET A 73 -10.63 -1.93 11.23
C MET A 73 -10.84 -0.88 12.31
N LEU A 74 -11.28 0.33 11.96
CA LEU A 74 -11.53 1.38 12.94
C LEU A 74 -12.70 0.99 13.85
N PRO A 75 -12.55 1.09 15.19
CA PRO A 75 -13.63 0.75 16.11
C PRO A 75 -14.79 1.77 16.05
N LEU A 76 -14.51 3.00 15.62
CA LEU A 76 -15.45 4.10 15.55
C LEU A 76 -15.18 4.95 14.30
N LEU A 77 -16.25 5.46 13.68
CA LEU A 77 -16.17 6.25 12.44
C LEU A 77 -15.58 7.66 12.64
N ASP A 78 -15.61 8.18 13.86
CA ASP A 78 -15.02 9.50 14.20
C ASP A 78 -13.48 9.49 14.12
N LEU A 79 -12.86 8.31 14.16
CA LEU A 79 -11.41 8.13 13.98
C LEU A 79 -10.95 8.21 12.52
N VAL A 80 -11.86 8.31 11.55
CA VAL A 80 -11.52 8.36 10.11
C VAL A 80 -10.65 9.56 9.77
N VAL A 81 -10.87 10.72 10.39
CA VAL A 81 -10.03 11.91 10.15
C VAL A 81 -8.59 11.66 10.59
N LYS A 82 -8.41 11.16 11.82
CA LYS A 82 -7.11 10.75 12.37
C LYS A 82 -6.42 9.69 11.51
N PHE A 83 -7.19 8.74 10.97
CA PHE A 83 -6.68 7.74 10.05
C PHE A 83 -6.08 8.38 8.78
N PHE A 84 -6.74 9.40 8.22
CA PHE A 84 -6.19 10.14 7.08
C PHE A 84 -4.98 10.98 7.46
N ASP A 85 -4.95 11.57 8.65
CA ASP A 85 -3.78 12.32 9.14
C ASP A 85 -2.56 11.39 9.30
N ALA A 86 -2.74 10.21 9.90
CA ALA A 86 -1.69 9.18 9.98
C ALA A 86 -1.24 8.72 8.58
N THR A 87 -2.18 8.61 7.63
CA THR A 87 -1.84 8.26 6.24
C THR A 87 -0.97 9.33 5.57
N ARG A 88 -1.22 10.62 5.82
CA ARG A 88 -0.40 11.73 5.27
C ARG A 88 1.04 11.71 5.80
N MET A 89 1.24 11.26 7.03
CA MET A 89 2.57 11.13 7.62
C MET A 89 3.47 10.11 6.90
N LEU A 90 2.91 9.26 6.03
CA LEU A 90 3.69 8.34 5.19
C LEU A 90 4.38 9.03 4.01
N GLN A 91 3.98 10.25 3.64
CA GLN A 91 4.51 10.95 2.46
C GLN A 91 6.04 11.02 2.43
N PRO A 92 6.76 11.43 3.51
CA PRO A 92 8.23 11.51 3.47
C PRO A 92 8.89 10.15 3.22
N LEU A 93 8.32 9.06 3.74
CA LEU A 93 8.82 7.71 3.51
C LEU A 93 8.64 7.29 2.06
N VAL A 94 7.47 7.58 1.47
CA VAL A 94 7.21 7.31 0.04
C VAL A 94 8.16 8.11 -0.85
N GLU A 95 8.39 9.39 -0.53
CA GLU A 95 9.32 10.26 -1.25
C GLU A 95 10.77 9.77 -1.15
N GLN A 96 11.18 9.27 0.02
CA GLN A 96 12.48 8.65 0.21
C GLN A 96 12.61 7.40 -0.66
N TRP A 97 11.66 6.47 -0.55
CA TRP A 97 11.68 5.26 -1.35
C TRP A 97 11.68 5.54 -2.85
N HIS A 98 10.90 6.52 -3.32
CA HIS A 98 10.91 6.93 -4.72
C HIS A 98 12.31 7.30 -5.22
N LYS A 99 13.16 7.94 -4.40
CA LYS A 99 14.54 8.28 -4.75
C LYS A 99 15.46 7.05 -4.78
N GLU A 100 15.20 6.09 -3.90
CA GLU A 100 15.99 4.87 -3.75
C GLU A 100 15.64 3.78 -4.79
N LEU A 101 14.41 3.78 -5.30
CA LEU A 101 13.95 2.81 -6.29
C LEU A 101 14.80 2.85 -7.58
N LYS A 102 15.22 1.65 -8.01
CA LYS A 102 15.92 1.40 -9.27
C LYS A 102 15.24 0.25 -10.01
N PRO A 103 14.82 0.44 -11.29
CA PRO A 103 14.84 1.70 -12.03
C PRO A 103 13.91 2.75 -11.41
N SER A 104 14.15 4.02 -11.73
CA SER A 104 13.27 5.10 -11.25
C SER A 104 11.85 4.91 -11.78
N PRO A 105 10.81 5.08 -10.95
CA PRO A 105 9.42 4.89 -11.39
C PRO A 105 9.05 5.82 -12.54
N SER A 106 8.37 5.28 -13.55
CA SER A 106 7.88 6.08 -14.69
C SER A 106 6.49 6.68 -14.45
N CYS A 107 5.76 6.18 -13.45
CA CYS A 107 4.40 6.59 -13.12
C CYS A 107 4.08 6.22 -11.66
N ILE A 108 3.22 7.01 -11.01
CA ILE A 108 2.64 6.70 -9.70
C ILE A 108 1.12 6.54 -9.90
N LEU A 109 0.61 5.38 -9.50
CA LEU A 109 -0.84 5.12 -9.40
C LEU A 109 -1.20 5.25 -7.92
N SER A 110 -1.88 6.35 -7.58
CA SER A 110 -2.28 6.64 -6.20
C SER A 110 -3.78 6.48 -6.04
N ASP A 111 -4.18 6.08 -4.85
CA ASP A 111 -5.58 6.07 -4.44
C ASP A 111 -6.05 7.50 -4.14
N MET A 112 -7.29 7.82 -4.51
CA MET A 112 -7.85 9.18 -4.40
C MET A 112 -7.84 9.76 -2.96
N CYS A 113 -7.73 8.90 -1.94
CA CYS A 113 -7.69 9.32 -0.56
C CYS A 113 -6.28 9.70 -0.06
N HIS A 114 -5.26 9.62 -0.91
CA HIS A 114 -3.90 10.07 -0.61
C HIS A 114 -3.66 11.36 -1.41
N PRO A 115 -3.17 12.45 -0.76
CA PRO A 115 -2.89 13.70 -1.45
C PRO A 115 -1.76 13.57 -2.48
#